data_AF-A0AAW5EW17-F1
#
_entry.id   AF-A0AAW5EW17-F1
#
_cell.length_a   1.000
_cell.length_b   1.000
_cell.length_c   1.000
_cell.angle_alpha   90.00
_cell.angle_beta   90.00
_cell.angle_gamma   90.00
#
_symmetry.space_group_name_H-M   'P 1'
#
loop_
_entity.id
_entity.type
_entity.pdbx_description
1 polymer ?
#
loop_
_entity_poly.entity_id
_entity_poly.type
_entity_poly.pdbx_seq_one_letter_code
_entity_poly.pdbx_strand_id
1 'polypeptide(L)'
;MISHPLAFMRLPYDLLVAMDSRMFHFWMQPVHYLVRIVHIVAMSIFFGMDVLFDLSLLRRDYQAERAIIARLAFWWAHWLFAVTMVSGVLLFFYDPVHIGSRGYLSPKLLLTTLALINAGLCHSSLYIPAIRGQPVPLMRARVGAGVSLLLWTGVIIMSCLNSEGVPKVFLR
;
A
#
# COMPACT_ATOMS: atom_id res chain seq x y z
N MET A 1 -15.31 -29.90 -12.81
CA MET A 1 -14.23 -29.10 -12.22
C MET A 1 -14.72 -27.66 -12.17
N ILE A 2 -15.26 -27.22 -11.03
CA ILE A 2 -15.79 -25.87 -10.88
C ILE A 2 -14.59 -24.96 -10.63
N SER A 3 -14.03 -24.41 -11.71
CA SER A 3 -13.05 -23.34 -11.62
C SER A 3 -13.77 -22.11 -11.08
N HIS A 4 -13.58 -21.82 -9.79
CA HIS A 4 -14.09 -20.61 -9.16
C HIS A 4 -13.69 -19.41 -10.04
N PRO A 5 -14.58 -18.45 -10.35
CA PRO A 5 -14.29 -17.32 -11.24
C PRO A 5 -13.16 -16.41 -10.75
N LEU A 6 -12.64 -16.62 -9.53
CA LEU A 6 -11.52 -15.88 -8.93
C LEU A 6 -10.24 -16.74 -8.84
N ALA A 7 -10.25 -17.95 -9.40
CA ALA A 7 -9.09 -18.84 -9.37
C ALA A 7 -7.88 -18.24 -10.11
N PHE A 8 -8.12 -17.44 -11.16
CA PHE A 8 -7.08 -16.73 -11.90
C PHE A 8 -6.36 -15.66 -11.08
N MET A 9 -6.97 -15.17 -9.98
CA MET A 9 -6.38 -14.16 -9.11
C MET A 9 -5.41 -14.76 -8.08
N ARG A 10 -5.33 -16.08 -7.95
CA ARG A 10 -4.37 -16.72 -7.05
C ARG A 10 -3.00 -16.77 -7.71
N LEU A 11 -1.95 -16.55 -6.92
CA LEU A 11 -0.59 -16.74 -7.42
C LEU A 11 -0.37 -18.23 -7.75
N PRO A 12 0.38 -18.55 -8.82
CA PRO A 12 0.65 -19.94 -9.20
C PRO A 12 1.34 -20.66 -8.05
N TYR A 13 0.81 -21.83 -7.69
CA TYR A 13 1.26 -22.59 -6.54
C TYR A 13 2.75 -22.93 -6.59
N ASP A 14 3.25 -23.31 -7.78
CA ASP A 14 4.66 -23.66 -7.99
C ASP A 14 5.60 -22.50 -7.64
N LEU A 15 5.17 -21.26 -7.91
CA LEU A 15 5.94 -20.05 -7.57
C LEU A 15 5.93 -19.79 -6.06
N LEU A 16 4.81 -20.01 -5.38
CA LEU A 16 4.71 -19.85 -3.94
C LEU A 16 5.57 -20.87 -3.19
N VAL A 17 5.62 -22.11 -3.67
CA VAL A 17 6.48 -23.17 -3.10
C VAL A 17 7.96 -22.86 -3.37
N ALA A 18 8.30 -22.35 -4.55
CA ALA A 18 9.68 -21.94 -4.84
C ALA A 18 10.16 -20.77 -3.97
N MET A 19 9.26 -19.87 -3.57
CA MET A 19 9.55 -18.75 -2.67
C MET A 19 9.52 -19.15 -1.18
N ASP A 20 8.98 -20.33 -0.84
CA ASP A 20 8.94 -20.81 0.52
C ASP A 20 10.32 -21.28 0.97
N SER A 21 10.85 -20.64 2.01
CA SER A 21 12.14 -21.00 2.58
C SER A 21 11.95 -21.35 4.05
N ARG A 22 12.15 -22.64 4.37
CA ARG A 22 12.04 -23.15 5.74
C ARG A 22 13.02 -22.45 6.70
N MET A 23 14.24 -22.14 6.24
CA MET A 23 15.23 -21.41 7.06
C MET A 23 14.71 -20.03 7.46
N PHE A 24 14.11 -19.28 6.53
CA PHE A 24 13.55 -17.97 6.82
C PHE A 24 12.36 -18.05 7.78
N HIS A 25 11.50 -19.06 7.61
CA HIS A 25 10.37 -19.29 8.51
C HIS A 25 10.83 -19.47 9.96
N PHE A 26 11.80 -20.36 10.23
CA PHE A 26 12.33 -20.59 11.58
C PHE A 26 13.00 -19.35 12.17
N TRP A 27 13.76 -18.58 11.38
CA TRP A 27 14.43 -17.37 11.86
C TRP A 27 13.44 -16.25 12.20
N MET A 28 12.37 -16.10 11.41
CA MET A 28 11.34 -15.10 11.61
C MET A 28 10.31 -15.46 12.68
N GLN A 29 10.09 -16.74 12.98
CA GLN A 29 9.09 -17.22 13.94
C GLN A 29 9.07 -16.45 15.28
N PRO A 30 10.21 -16.18 15.95
CA PRO A 30 10.24 -15.42 17.21
C PRO A 30 10.02 -13.92 17.04
N VAL A 31 10.22 -13.33 15.86
CA VAL A 31 10.13 -11.88 15.64
C VAL A 31 8.96 -11.46 14.76
N HIS A 32 8.24 -12.42 14.17
CA HIS A 32 7.19 -12.15 13.17
C HIS A 32 6.09 -11.23 13.72
N TYR A 33 5.74 -11.36 15.00
CA TYR A 33 4.70 -10.54 15.62
C TYR A 33 5.16 -9.09 15.78
N LEU A 34 6.44 -8.85 16.09
CA LEU A 34 7.01 -7.50 16.15
C LEU A 34 7.00 -6.86 14.76
N VAL A 35 7.41 -7.61 13.74
CA VAL A 35 7.36 -7.16 12.35
C VAL A 35 5.93 -6.81 11.94
N ARG A 36 4.94 -7.63 12.34
CA ARG A 36 3.52 -7.37 12.10
C ARG A 36 3.04 -6.10 12.78
N ILE A 37 3.41 -5.88 14.04
CA ILE A 37 3.06 -4.65 14.78
C ILE A 37 3.68 -3.43 14.10
N VAL A 38 4.97 -3.48 13.78
CA VAL A 38 5.68 -2.40 13.08
C VAL A 38 5.03 -2.12 11.72
N HIS A 39 4.67 -3.16 10.97
CA HIS A 39 3.98 -3.01 9.69
C HIS A 39 2.65 -2.27 9.83
N ILE A 40 1.80 -2.70 10.78
CA ILE A 40 0.48 -2.10 11.00
C ILE A 40 0.64 -0.64 11.44
N VAL A 41 1.51 -0.37 12.42
CA VAL A 41 1.75 1.00 12.92
C VAL A 41 2.29 1.90 11.81
N ALA A 42 3.30 1.45 11.07
CA ALA A 42 3.89 2.22 9.97
C ALA A 42 2.86 2.49 8.86
N MET A 43 2.07 1.49 8.48
CA MET A 43 1.01 1.64 7.47
C MET A 43 -0.09 2.60 7.94
N SER A 44 -0.54 2.50 9.19
CA SER A 44 -1.56 3.38 9.75
C SER A 44 -1.12 4.83 9.80
N ILE A 45 0.12 5.10 10.21
CA ILE A 45 0.66 6.47 10.24
C ILE A 45 0.85 6.98 8.81
N PHE A 46 1.46 6.18 7.93
CA PHE A 46 1.66 6.54 6.52
C PHE A 46 0.33 6.90 5.84
N PHE A 47 -0.68 6.03 5.94
CA PHE A 47 -1.98 6.26 5.34
C PHE A 47 -2.69 7.47 5.95
N GLY A 48 -2.61 7.65 7.28
CA GLY A 48 -3.18 8.83 7.93
C GLY A 48 -2.55 10.14 7.44
N MET A 49 -1.23 10.15 7.25
CA MET A 49 -0.52 11.31 6.69
C MET A 49 -0.91 11.57 5.24
N ASP A 50 -1.01 10.53 4.42
CA ASP A 50 -1.40 10.63 3.00
C ASP A 50 -2.83 11.19 2.86
N VAL A 51 -3.78 10.66 3.64
CA VAL A 51 -5.17 11.14 3.66
C VAL A 51 -5.25 12.60 4.10
N LEU A 52 -4.54 12.99 5.17
CA LEU A 52 -4.53 14.38 5.62
C LEU A 52 -3.93 15.32 4.58
N PHE A 53 -2.87 14.88 3.90
CA PHE A 53 -2.24 15.63 2.81
C PHE A 53 -3.20 15.78 1.63
N ASP A 54 -3.80 14.70 1.15
CA ASP A 54 -4.75 14.70 0.04
C ASP A 54 -5.97 15.56 0.32
N LEU A 55 -6.60 15.40 1.50
CA LEU A 55 -7.71 16.25 1.93
C LEU A 55 -7.32 17.73 2.00
N SER A 56 -6.08 18.03 2.39
CA SER A 56 -5.59 19.41 2.40
C SER A 56 -5.49 20.02 0.99
N LEU A 57 -5.11 19.23 -0.01
CA LEU A 57 -5.04 19.63 -1.43
C LEU A 57 -6.44 19.81 -2.05
N LEU A 58 -7.41 18.99 -1.63
CA LEU A 58 -8.79 19.11 -2.08
C LEU A 58 -9.48 20.37 -1.56
N ARG A 59 -9.06 20.93 -0.41
CA ARG A 59 -9.62 22.18 0.11
C ARG A 59 -9.35 23.37 -0.83
N ARG A 60 -10.31 24.30 -0.87
CA ARG A 60 -10.24 25.51 -1.70
C ARG A 60 -9.25 26.54 -1.17
N ASP A 61 -9.07 26.59 0.15
CA ASP A 61 -8.25 27.58 0.87
C ASP A 61 -6.85 27.04 1.22
N TYR A 62 -6.12 26.54 0.23
CA TYR A 62 -4.76 26.04 0.46
C TYR A 62 -3.80 27.21 0.77
N GLN A 63 -3.51 27.42 2.05
CA GLN A 63 -2.60 28.47 2.55
C GLN A 63 -1.13 28.02 2.46
N ALA A 64 -0.26 28.92 2.01
CA ALA A 64 1.17 28.66 1.77
C ALA A 64 1.95 28.18 3.01
N GLU A 65 1.50 28.52 4.22
CA GLU A 65 2.10 28.07 5.49
C GLU A 65 2.06 26.53 5.66
N ARG A 66 1.09 25.85 5.03
CA ARG A 66 1.01 24.38 5.04
C ARG A 66 2.10 23.71 4.21
N ALA A 67 2.75 24.44 3.30
CA ALA A 67 3.83 23.91 2.47
C ALA A 67 5.10 23.58 3.29
N ILE A 68 5.34 24.30 4.39
CA ILE A 68 6.49 24.05 5.28
C ILE A 68 6.26 22.77 6.09
N ILE A 69 5.06 22.60 6.66
CA ILE A 69 4.67 21.37 7.37
C ILE A 69 4.68 20.18 6.40
N ALA A 70 4.19 20.38 5.17
CA ALA A 70 4.24 19.35 4.13
C ALA A 70 5.68 18.89 3.86
N ARG A 71 6.65 19.80 3.73
CA ARG A 71 8.07 19.44 3.49
C ARG A 71 8.65 18.53 4.58
N LEU A 72 8.39 18.82 5.85
CA LEU A 72 8.88 17.99 6.96
C LEU A 72 8.12 16.65 7.03
N ALA A 73 6.81 16.69 6.81
CA ALA A 73 5.97 15.49 6.77
C ALA A 73 6.35 14.55 5.62
N PHE A 74 6.78 15.07 4.47
CA PHE A 74 7.16 14.26 3.32
C PHE A 74 8.36 13.36 3.63
N TRP A 75 9.38 13.84 4.33
CA TRP A 75 10.53 12.99 4.68
C TRP A 75 10.11 11.78 5.52
N TRP A 76 9.30 12.03 6.55
CA TRP A 76 8.73 10.97 7.39
C TRP A 76 7.81 10.04 6.62
N ALA A 77 6.99 10.56 5.71
CA ALA A 77 6.12 9.75 4.86
C ALA A 77 6.91 8.76 3.99
N HIS A 78 8.04 9.19 3.39
CA HIS A 78 8.89 8.29 2.61
C HIS A 78 9.53 7.20 3.48
N TRP A 79 9.97 7.55 4.69
CA TRP A 79 10.51 6.57 5.64
C TRP A 79 9.46 5.55 6.09
N LEU A 80 8.28 6.01 6.49
CA LEU A 80 7.18 5.13 6.90
C LEU A 80 6.69 4.26 5.75
N PHE A 81 6.65 4.79 4.54
CA PHE A 81 6.36 4.02 3.32
C PHE A 81 7.40 2.92 3.10
N ALA A 82 8.70 3.24 3.19
CA ALA A 82 9.77 2.25 3.04
C ALA A 82 9.68 1.15 4.11
N VAL A 83 9.48 1.52 5.37
CA VAL A 83 9.29 0.57 6.48
C VAL A 83 8.07 -0.31 6.23
N THR A 84 6.96 0.26 5.75
CA THR A 84 5.73 -0.47 5.44
C THR A 84 5.93 -1.47 4.30
N MET A 85 6.62 -1.07 3.23
CA MET A 85 6.93 -1.95 2.10
C MET A 85 7.85 -3.09 2.51
N VAL A 86 8.96 -2.79 3.19
CA VAL A 86 9.93 -3.80 3.62
C VAL A 86 9.28 -4.80 4.59
N SER A 87 8.56 -4.31 5.60
CA SER A 87 7.87 -5.18 6.54
C SER A 87 6.74 -6.00 5.89
N GLY A 88 6.02 -5.44 4.93
CA GLY A 88 4.98 -6.15 4.17
C GLY A 88 5.55 -7.29 3.32
N VAL A 89 6.66 -7.03 2.64
CA VAL A 89 7.40 -8.06 1.89
C VAL A 89 7.92 -9.15 2.83
N LEU A 90 8.49 -8.76 3.97
CA LEU A 90 8.99 -9.70 4.98
C LEU A 90 7.89 -10.63 5.50
N LEU A 91 6.70 -10.07 5.78
CA LEU A 91 5.53 -10.82 6.21
C LEU A 91 4.98 -11.75 5.11
N PHE A 92 5.09 -11.36 3.84
CA PHE A 92 4.72 -12.22 2.72
C PHE A 92 5.65 -13.43 2.61
N PHE A 93 6.97 -13.22 2.71
CA PHE A 93 7.95 -14.31 2.68
C PHE A 93 7.94 -15.23 3.90
N TYR A 94 7.32 -14.80 5.01
CA TYR A 94 7.17 -15.65 6.19
C TYR A 94 6.25 -16.86 5.93
N ASP A 95 5.17 -16.66 5.18
CA ASP A 95 4.24 -17.72 4.81
C ASP A 95 3.60 -17.42 3.43
N PRO A 96 4.39 -17.57 2.35
CA PRO A 96 3.96 -17.19 1.01
C PRO A 96 2.83 -18.08 0.50
N VAL A 97 2.80 -19.35 0.91
CA VAL A 97 1.77 -20.31 0.50
C VAL A 97 0.42 -19.95 1.15
N HIS A 98 0.39 -19.66 2.45
CA HIS A 98 -0.85 -19.32 3.14
C HIS A 98 -1.41 -17.96 2.71
N ILE A 99 -0.54 -16.99 2.44
CA ILE A 99 -0.94 -15.63 2.06
C ILE A 99 -1.24 -15.54 0.56
N GLY A 100 -0.44 -16.20 -0.28
CA GLY A 100 -0.53 -16.17 -1.75
C GLY A 100 -1.59 -17.07 -2.35
N SER A 101 -2.05 -18.10 -1.62
CA SER A 101 -3.17 -18.94 -2.04
C SER A 101 -4.53 -18.23 -1.93
N ARG A 102 -4.58 -17.08 -1.24
CA ARG A 102 -5.79 -16.25 -1.12
C ARG A 102 -5.91 -15.34 -2.34
N GLY A 103 -7.09 -15.36 -2.99
CA GLY A 103 -7.33 -14.63 -4.24
C GLY A 103 -7.28 -13.10 -4.11
N TYR A 104 -7.43 -12.55 -2.90
CA TYR A 104 -7.42 -11.10 -2.66
C TYR A 104 -6.03 -10.49 -2.56
N LEU A 105 -4.97 -11.30 -2.61
CA LEU A 105 -3.60 -10.78 -2.63
C LEU A 105 -3.27 -10.12 -3.98
N SER A 106 -3.67 -10.68 -5.11
CA SER A 106 -3.31 -10.09 -6.42
C SER A 106 -3.98 -8.75 -6.70
N PRO A 107 -5.27 -8.49 -6.37
CA PRO A 107 -5.83 -7.15 -6.46
C PRO A 107 -5.13 -6.17 -5.52
N LYS A 108 -4.74 -6.62 -4.32
CA LYS A 108 -3.95 -5.78 -3.39
C LYS A 108 -2.61 -5.37 -4.00
N LEU A 109 -1.88 -6.32 -4.59
CA LEU A 109 -0.59 -6.03 -5.24
C LEU A 109 -0.75 -5.13 -6.47
N LEU A 110 -1.81 -5.33 -7.25
CA LEU A 110 -2.13 -4.49 -8.41
C LEU A 110 -2.45 -3.05 -7.98
N LEU A 111 -3.34 -2.88 -6.99
CA LEU A 111 -3.69 -1.57 -6.44
C LEU A 111 -2.49 -0.88 -5.81
N THR A 112 -1.64 -1.63 -5.11
CA THR A 112 -0.40 -1.10 -4.52
C THR A 112 0.54 -0.61 -5.61
N THR A 113 0.75 -1.40 -6.67
CA THR A 113 1.57 -1.00 -7.83
C THR A 113 1.02 0.26 -8.51
N LEU A 114 -0.30 0.32 -8.73
CA LEU A 114 -0.95 1.52 -9.28
C LEU A 114 -0.78 2.73 -8.35
N ALA A 115 -0.88 2.55 -7.04
CA ALA A 115 -0.65 3.61 -6.06
C ALA A 115 0.80 4.12 -6.11
N LEU A 116 1.79 3.23 -6.23
CA LEU A 116 3.20 3.60 -6.40
C LEU A 116 3.43 4.40 -7.69
N ILE A 117 2.83 3.97 -8.80
CA ILE A 117 2.92 4.70 -10.07
C ILE A 117 2.29 6.09 -9.92
N ASN A 118 1.10 6.18 -9.33
CA ASN A 118 0.43 7.46 -9.08
C ASN A 118 1.28 8.37 -8.19
N ALA A 119 1.87 7.83 -7.12
CA ALA A 119 2.76 8.57 -6.22
C ALA A 119 4.02 9.07 -6.95
N GLY A 120 4.64 8.24 -7.80
CA GLY A 120 5.79 8.63 -8.62
C GLY A 120 5.46 9.72 -9.63
N LEU A 121 4.29 9.66 -10.27
CA LEU A 121 3.80 10.70 -11.17
C LEU A 121 3.49 12.01 -10.43
N CYS A 122 2.89 11.93 -9.24
CA CYS A 122 2.64 13.10 -8.41
C CYS A 122 3.94 13.72 -7.89
N HIS A 123 4.92 12.90 -7.53
CA HIS A 123 6.24 13.36 -7.11
C HIS A 123 6.95 14.12 -8.25
N SER A 124 6.98 13.55 -9.46
CA SER A 124 7.62 14.21 -10.59
C SER A 124 6.86 15.44 -11.10
N SER A 125 5.53 15.43 -11.06
CA SER A 125 4.69 16.51 -11.59
C SER A 125 4.36 17.63 -10.60
N LEU A 126 4.40 17.39 -9.29
CA LEU A 126 4.03 18.37 -8.26
C LEU A 126 5.22 18.78 -7.41
N TYR A 127 5.99 17.80 -6.90
CA TYR A 127 7.06 18.05 -5.94
C TYR A 127 8.31 18.66 -6.60
N ILE A 128 8.78 18.07 -7.72
CA ILE A 128 9.95 18.61 -8.44
C ILE A 128 9.72 20.05 -8.94
N PRO A 129 8.57 20.38 -9.59
CA PRO A 129 8.32 21.76 -10.03
C PRO A 129 8.14 22.73 -8.86
N ALA A 130 7.51 22.29 -7.76
CA ALA A 130 7.37 23.12 -6.55
C ALA A 130 8.72 23.47 -5.91
N ILE A 131 9.68 22.54 -5.89
CA ILE A 131 11.05 22.83 -5.43
C ILE A 131 11.76 23.80 -6.37
N ARG A 132 11.54 23.66 -7.69
CA ARG A 132 12.11 24.55 -8.71
C ARG A 132 11.40 25.90 -8.81
N GLY A 133 10.43 26.20 -7.95
CA GLY A 133 9.68 27.46 -7.94
C GLY A 133 8.73 27.64 -9.12
N GLN A 134 8.39 26.58 -9.84
CA GLN A 134 7.46 26.63 -10.96
C GLN A 134 6.00 26.56 -10.47
N PRO A 135 5.06 27.26 -11.14
CA PRO A 135 3.66 27.21 -10.78
C PRO A 135 3.10 25.81 -11.04
N VAL A 136 2.55 25.19 -9.99
CA VAL A 136 1.96 23.85 -10.06
C VAL A 136 0.45 23.96 -10.33
N PRO A 137 -0.12 23.27 -11.34
CA PRO A 137 -1.55 23.32 -11.60
C PRO A 137 -2.35 22.65 -10.48
N LEU A 138 -3.06 23.43 -9.66
CA LEU A 138 -3.87 22.91 -8.53
C LEU A 138 -4.89 21.85 -8.96
N MET A 139 -5.46 21.96 -10.17
CA MET A 139 -6.45 20.99 -10.65
C MET A 139 -5.84 19.60 -10.86
N ARG A 140 -4.61 19.51 -11.37
CA ARG A 140 -3.90 18.23 -11.51
C ARG A 140 -3.54 17.64 -10.15
N ALA A 141 -3.13 18.51 -9.21
CA ALA A 141 -2.83 18.11 -7.83
C ALA A 141 -4.06 17.49 -7.14
N ARG A 142 -5.25 18.09 -7.31
CA ARG A 142 -6.50 17.58 -6.74
C ARG A 142 -6.94 16.24 -7.32
N VAL A 143 -6.81 16.06 -8.63
CA VAL A 143 -7.14 14.78 -9.28
C VAL A 143 -6.17 13.70 -8.81
N GLY A 144 -4.87 13.99 -8.75
CA GLY A 144 -3.86 13.06 -8.25
C GLY A 144 -4.10 12.62 -6.80
N ALA A 145 -4.46 13.58 -5.93
CA ALA A 145 -4.84 13.32 -4.55
C ALA A 145 -6.10 12.45 -4.44
N GLY A 146 -7.15 12.75 -5.22
CA GLY A 146 -8.38 11.93 -5.24
C GLY A 146 -8.12 10.49 -5.69
N VAL A 147 -7.28 10.30 -6.72
CA VAL A 147 -6.88 8.98 -7.20
C VAL A 147 -6.03 8.23 -6.17
N SER A 148 -5.09 8.91 -5.50
CA SER A 148 -4.25 8.31 -4.45
C SER A 148 -5.12 7.76 -3.31
N LEU A 149 -6.05 8.58 -2.82
CA LEU A 149 -6.95 8.22 -1.73
C LEU A 149 -7.84 7.02 -2.09
N LEU A 150 -8.36 6.96 -3.32
CA LEU A 150 -9.12 5.80 -3.81
C LEU A 150 -8.27 4.53 -3.89
N LEU A 151 -7.05 4.63 -4.43
CA LEU A 151 -6.15 3.48 -4.56
C LEU A 151 -5.75 2.92 -3.20
N TRP A 152 -5.30 3.76 -2.27
CA TRP A 152 -4.89 3.33 -0.93
C TRP A 152 -6.04 2.80 -0.09
N THR A 153 -7.23 3.41 -0.20
CA THR A 153 -8.45 2.86 0.42
C THR A 153 -8.75 1.47 -0.12
N GLY A 154 -8.64 1.27 -1.44
CA GLY A 154 -8.77 -0.04 -2.08
C GLY A 154 -7.75 -1.06 -1.57
N VAL A 155 -6.48 -0.66 -1.40
CA VAL A 155 -5.42 -1.52 -0.83
C VAL A 155 -5.79 -1.99 0.58
N ILE A 156 -6.31 -1.10 1.43
CA ILE A 156 -6.72 -1.44 2.80
C ILE A 156 -7.92 -2.40 2.78
N ILE A 157 -8.96 -2.11 1.99
CA ILE A 157 -10.14 -2.98 1.85
C ILE A 157 -9.71 -4.38 1.41
N MET A 158 -8.88 -4.49 0.37
CA MET A 158 -8.39 -5.77 -0.12
C MET A 158 -7.53 -6.48 0.92
N SER A 159 -6.77 -5.75 1.74
CA SER A 159 -6.00 -6.32 2.84
C SER A 159 -6.89 -6.91 3.94
N CYS A 160 -8.00 -6.26 4.27
CA CYS A 160 -8.98 -6.77 5.23
C CYS A 160 -9.68 -8.03 4.69
N LEU A 161 -10.17 -7.98 3.45
CA LEU A 161 -10.78 -9.15 2.78
C LEU A 161 -9.81 -10.32 2.67
N ASN A 162 -8.53 -10.04 2.43
CA ASN A 162 -7.51 -11.07 2.41
C ASN A 162 -7.28 -11.71 3.78
N SER A 163 -7.58 -11.01 4.89
CA SER A 163 -7.35 -11.52 6.25
C SER A 163 -8.49 -12.42 6.72
N GLU A 164 -9.74 -12.09 6.40
CA GLU A 164 -10.94 -12.84 6.81
C GLU A 164 -11.13 -14.16 6.04
N GLY A 165 -10.51 -14.30 4.86
CA GLY A 165 -10.72 -15.44 3.96
C GLY A 165 -12.06 -15.33 3.22
N VAL A 166 -12.26 -16.12 2.16
CA VAL A 166 -13.53 -16.11 1.42
C VAL A 166 -14.66 -16.53 2.39
N PRO A 167 -15.78 -15.78 2.50
CA PRO A 167 -16.87 -16.17 3.37
C PRO A 167 -17.29 -17.60 3.04
N LYS A 168 -17.24 -18.50 4.04
CA LYS A 168 -17.60 -19.92 3.88
C LYS A 168 -19.03 -20.14 3.36
N VAL A 169 -19.84 -19.10 3.32
CA VAL A 169 -21.20 -19.07 2.76
C VAL A 169 -21.20 -19.27 1.24
N PHE A 170 -20.12 -18.94 0.54
CA PHE A 170 -19.95 -19.20 -0.90
C PHE A 170 -19.33 -20.57 -1.22
N LEU A 171 -19.13 -21.43 -0.22
CA LEU A 171 -18.64 -22.81 -0.37
C LEU A 171 -19.79 -23.84 -0.39
N ARG A 172 -20.99 -23.45 -0.83
CA ARG A 172 -22.07 -24.39 -1.16
C ARG A 172 -22.05 -24.73 -2.64
#